data_AF-A0A949Y4C6-F1
#
_entry.id   AF-A0A949Y4C6-F1
#
_cell.length_a   1.000
_cell.length_b   1.000
_cell.length_c   1.000
_cell.angle_alpha   90.00
_cell.angle_beta   90.00
_cell.angle_gamma   90.00
#
_symmetry.space_group_name_H-M   'P 1'
#
loop_
_entity.id
_entity.type
_entity.pdbx_description
1 polymer ?
#
loop_
_entity_poly.entity_id
_entity_poly.type
_entity_poly.pdbx_seq_one_letter_code
_entity_poly.pdbx_strand_id
1 'polypeptide(L)'
;MQKIIITALSLTILAIMAADARAASDPPKAWQDVRALVVRFNDAQNVHNVDVSGALLLNSPEVSLTVGPVLAVGHDAAVNALARAYAGDWRVLPD
;
A
#
# COMPACT_ATOMS: atom_id res chain seq x y z
N MET A 1 -21.49 4.52 52.27
CA MET A 1 -21.73 5.27 51.02
C MET A 1 -20.56 5.00 50.07
N GLN A 2 -20.77 4.20 49.03
CA GLN A 2 -19.72 3.67 48.16
C GLN A 2 -20.09 4.05 46.72
N LYS A 3 -19.54 5.17 46.22
CA LYS A 3 -19.84 5.73 44.89
C LYS A 3 -18.58 6.23 44.17
N ILE A 4 -17.46 5.50 44.28
CA ILE A 4 -16.18 5.90 43.63
C ILE A 4 -15.76 4.90 42.53
N ILE A 5 -16.33 3.69 42.49
CA ILE A 5 -15.86 2.63 41.58
C ILE A 5 -16.37 2.81 40.13
N ILE A 6 -17.57 3.39 39.93
CA ILE A 6 -18.17 3.50 38.59
C ILE A 6 -17.48 4.58 37.73
N THR A 7 -17.02 5.68 38.33
CA THR A 7 -16.43 6.81 37.58
C THR A 7 -15.05 6.48 37.01
N ALA A 8 -14.26 5.65 37.70
CA ALA A 8 -12.92 5.26 37.22
C ALA A 8 -12.98 4.31 36.02
N LEU A 9 -13.96 3.41 35.97
CA LEU A 9 -14.10 2.43 34.88
C LEU A 9 -14.53 3.09 33.56
N SER A 10 -15.32 4.17 33.62
CA SER A 10 -15.79 4.90 32.44
C SER A 10 -14.68 5.71 31.75
N LEU A 11 -13.71 6.24 32.49
CA LEU A 11 -12.59 7.00 31.91
C LEU A 11 -11.65 6.11 31.09
N THR A 12 -11.42 4.88 31.56
CA THR A 12 -10.51 3.93 30.89
C THR A 12 -11.07 3.45 29.56
N ILE A 13 -12.40 3.23 29.47
CA ILE A 13 -13.06 2.81 28.22
C ILE A 13 -13.00 3.94 27.17
N LEU A 14 -13.21 5.19 27.57
CA LEU A 14 -13.07 6.34 26.67
C LEU A 14 -11.64 6.51 26.13
N ALA A 15 -10.62 6.26 26.96
CA ALA A 15 -9.22 6.38 26.55
C ALA A 15 -8.81 5.30 25.55
N ILE A 16 -9.35 4.08 25.67
CA ILE A 16 -9.09 2.97 24.72
C ILE A 16 -9.72 3.27 23.36
N MET A 17 -10.98 3.73 23.34
CA MET A 17 -11.66 4.09 22.07
C MET A 17 -11.01 5.28 21.38
N ALA A 18 -10.51 6.27 22.14
CA ALA A 18 -9.77 7.40 21.59
C ALA A 18 -8.38 6.99 21.05
N ALA A 19 -7.73 5.97 21.61
CA ALA A 19 -6.46 5.43 21.13
C ALA A 19 -6.62 4.68 19.80
N ASP A 20 -7.65 3.84 19.68
CA ASP A 20 -7.98 3.15 18.42
C ASP A 20 -8.39 4.14 17.32
N ALA A 21 -9.19 5.16 17.67
CA ALA A 21 -9.55 6.22 16.72
C ALA A 21 -8.34 7.06 16.29
N ARG A 22 -7.35 7.30 17.18
CA ARG A 22 -6.09 7.96 16.83
C ARG A 22 -5.19 7.11 15.93
N ALA A 23 -5.06 5.81 16.20
CA ALA A 23 -4.30 4.90 15.36
C ALA A 23 -4.93 4.76 13.96
N ALA A 24 -6.26 4.87 13.86
CA ALA A 24 -6.98 4.90 12.59
C ALA A 24 -6.89 6.25 11.85
N SER A 25 -6.72 7.37 12.57
CA SER A 25 -6.64 8.72 11.98
C SER A 25 -5.22 9.17 11.65
N ASP A 26 -4.22 8.66 12.38
CA ASP A 26 -2.79 8.83 12.10
C ASP A 26 -2.17 7.46 11.84
N PRO A 27 -2.33 6.90 10.62
CA PRO A 27 -1.70 5.64 10.30
C PRO A 27 -0.18 5.73 10.50
N PRO A 28 0.47 4.64 10.96
CA PRO A 28 1.91 4.62 11.15
C PRO A 28 2.63 5.11 9.90
N LYS A 29 3.73 5.86 10.05
CA LYS A 29 4.50 6.40 8.92
C LYS A 29 4.78 5.35 7.83
N ALA A 30 5.12 4.12 8.23
CA ALA A 30 5.33 3.00 7.31
C ALA A 30 4.13 2.72 6.39
N TRP A 31 2.90 2.84 6.90
CA TRP A 31 1.69 2.69 6.10
C TRP A 31 1.52 3.84 5.10
N GLN A 32 1.81 5.07 5.52
CA GLN A 32 1.77 6.24 4.64
C GLN A 32 2.78 6.11 3.50
N ASP A 33 3.99 5.62 3.80
CA ASP A 33 5.05 5.39 2.81
C ASP A 33 4.64 4.30 1.79
N VAL A 34 4.05 3.20 2.26
CA VAL A 34 3.50 2.14 1.37
C VAL A 34 2.37 2.69 0.51
N ARG A 35 1.43 3.46 1.08
CA ARG A 35 0.34 4.05 0.31
C ARG A 35 0.87 5.01 -0.76
N ALA A 36 1.85 5.84 -0.42
CA ALA A 36 2.47 6.75 -1.38
C ALA A 36 3.20 6.00 -2.50
N LEU A 37 3.85 4.87 -2.18
CA LEU A 37 4.47 3.99 -3.18
C LEU A 37 3.44 3.41 -4.15
N VAL A 38 2.32 2.88 -3.63
CA VAL A 38 1.24 2.31 -4.45
C VAL A 38 0.62 3.36 -5.36
N VAL A 39 0.33 4.56 -4.84
CA VAL A 39 -0.21 5.66 -5.65
C VAL A 39 0.73 6.02 -6.79
N ARG A 40 2.03 6.21 -6.51
CA ARG A 40 3.03 6.51 -7.55
C ARG A 40 3.16 5.40 -8.58
N PHE A 41 3.07 4.15 -8.15
CA PHE A 41 3.12 3.01 -9.05
C PHE A 41 1.89 3.01 -9.97
N ASN A 42 0.68 3.18 -9.43
CA ASN A 42 -0.57 3.25 -10.19
C ASN A 42 -0.58 4.42 -11.18
N ASP A 43 -0.11 5.60 -10.76
CA ASP A 43 0.03 6.77 -11.64
C ASP A 43 0.95 6.46 -12.82
N ALA A 44 2.11 5.84 -12.55
CA ALA A 44 3.05 5.41 -13.59
C ALA A 44 2.43 4.36 -14.53
N GLN A 45 1.65 3.42 -13.99
CA GLN A 45 0.95 2.43 -14.81
C GLN A 45 -0.10 3.08 -15.72
N ASN A 46 -0.85 4.07 -15.24
CA ASN A 46 -1.91 4.72 -16.00
C ASN A 46 -1.41 5.58 -17.17
N VAL A 47 -0.13 5.98 -17.14
CA VAL A 47 0.57 6.62 -18.26
C VAL A 47 1.56 5.69 -18.96
N HIS A 48 1.53 4.39 -18.65
CA HIS A 48 2.39 3.35 -19.24
C HIS A 48 3.90 3.67 -19.16
N ASN A 49 4.34 4.32 -18.09
CA ASN A 49 5.74 4.71 -17.90
C ASN A 49 6.56 3.57 -17.24
N VAL A 50 7.12 2.70 -18.10
CA VAL A 50 7.94 1.55 -17.68
C VAL A 50 9.11 1.97 -16.80
N ASP A 51 9.78 3.07 -17.11
CA ASP A 51 10.99 3.50 -16.39
C ASP A 51 10.65 3.84 -14.93
N VAL A 52 9.56 4.58 -14.72
CA VAL A 52 9.10 4.93 -13.37
C VAL A 52 8.60 3.69 -12.64
N SER A 53 7.76 2.86 -13.26
CA SER A 53 7.28 1.63 -12.63
C SER A 53 8.42 0.68 -12.27
N GLY A 54 9.42 0.53 -13.15
CA GLY A 54 10.60 -0.28 -12.92
C GLY A 54 11.46 0.25 -11.78
N ALA A 55 11.70 1.57 -11.71
CA ALA A 55 12.45 2.18 -10.62
C ALA A 55 11.79 2.03 -9.23
N LEU A 56 10.47 1.82 -9.20
CA LEU A 56 9.72 1.57 -7.96
C LEU A 56 9.75 0.09 -7.52
N LEU A 57 10.14 -0.83 -8.40
CA LEU A 57 10.36 -2.23 -8.03
C LEU A 57 11.69 -2.39 -7.30
N LEU A 58 11.73 -3.31 -6.33
CA LEU A 58 12.98 -3.69 -5.69
C LEU A 58 13.95 -4.23 -6.76
N ASN A 59 15.19 -3.75 -6.74
CA ASN A 59 16.26 -4.32 -7.56
C ASN A 59 16.77 -5.60 -6.88
N SER A 60 16.01 -6.69 -7.02
CA SER A 60 16.28 -7.98 -6.39
C SER A 60 15.94 -9.13 -7.33
N PRO A 61 16.70 -10.24 -7.30
CA PRO A 61 16.36 -11.47 -8.01
C PRO A 61 15.10 -12.15 -7.46
N GLU A 62 14.63 -11.75 -6.28
CA GLU A 62 13.49 -12.35 -5.59
C GLU A 62 12.15 -11.67 -5.91
N VAL A 63 12.16 -10.54 -6.62
CA VAL A 63 10.92 -9.86 -7.01
C VAL A 63 10.10 -10.78 -7.90
N SER A 64 8.86 -11.02 -7.52
CA SER A 64 7.88 -11.72 -8.35
C SER A 64 6.79 -10.75 -8.79
N LEU A 65 6.55 -10.66 -10.10
CA LEU A 65 5.46 -9.90 -10.68
C LEU A 65 4.57 -10.84 -11.49
N THR A 66 3.26 -10.79 -11.24
CA THR A 66 2.27 -11.52 -12.03
C THR A 66 1.45 -10.55 -12.87
N VAL A 67 1.42 -10.79 -14.19
CA VAL A 67 0.58 -10.05 -15.14
C VAL A 67 -0.30 -11.06 -15.87
N GLY A 68 -1.57 -11.14 -15.50
CA GLY A 68 -2.47 -12.17 -15.99
C GLY A 68 -1.92 -13.58 -15.68
N PRO A 69 -1.79 -14.49 -16.67
CA PRO A 69 -1.24 -15.83 -16.47
C PRO A 69 0.31 -15.86 -16.40
N VAL A 70 0.99 -14.74 -16.64
CA VAL A 70 2.45 -14.69 -16.72
C VAL A 70 3.03 -14.36 -15.34
N LEU A 71 3.90 -15.23 -14.85
CA LEU A 71 4.78 -14.97 -13.70
C LEU A 71 6.18 -14.56 -14.19
N ALA A 72 6.67 -13.42 -13.74
CA ALA A 72 8.03 -12.95 -13.96
C ALA A 72 8.78 -12.89 -12.62
N VAL A 73 9.97 -13.49 -12.58
CA VAL A 73 10.81 -13.56 -11.38
C VAL A 73 12.14 -12.84 -11.64
N GLY A 74 12.54 -11.98 -10.71
CA GLY A 74 13.65 -11.05 -10.82
C GLY A 74 13.24 -9.70 -11.40
N HIS A 75 13.97 -8.66 -10.99
CA HIS A 75 13.73 -7.27 -11.39
C HIS A 75 13.60 -7.10 -12.92
N ASP A 76 14.60 -7.53 -13.69
CA ASP A 76 14.62 -7.37 -15.14
C ASP A 76 13.46 -8.09 -15.82
N ALA A 77 13.10 -9.29 -15.33
CA ALA A 77 11.97 -10.03 -15.87
C ALA A 77 10.64 -9.32 -15.59
N ALA A 78 10.49 -8.75 -14.39
CA ALA A 78 9.31 -7.98 -14.01
C ALA A 78 9.18 -6.68 -14.84
N VAL A 79 10.26 -5.93 -15.02
CA VAL A 79 10.28 -4.72 -15.87
C VAL A 79 9.92 -5.07 -17.31
N ASN A 80 10.51 -6.15 -17.86
CA ASN A 80 10.17 -6.62 -19.20
C ASN A 80 8.71 -7.08 -19.32
N ALA A 81 8.14 -7.68 -18.27
CA ALA A 81 6.72 -8.05 -18.25
C ALA A 81 5.81 -6.81 -18.23
N LEU A 82 6.15 -5.76 -17.48
CA LEU A 82 5.43 -4.49 -17.49
C LEU A 82 5.47 -3.83 -18.87
N ALA A 83 6.65 -3.78 -19.50
CA ALA A 83 6.80 -3.21 -20.84
C ALA A 83 5.89 -3.90 -21.87
N ARG A 84 5.78 -5.24 -21.81
CA ARG A 84 4.84 -5.99 -22.66
C ARG A 84 3.39 -5.70 -22.31
N ALA A 85 3.06 -5.57 -21.02
CA ALA A 85 1.70 -5.27 -20.58
C ALA A 85 1.24 -3.90 -21.07
N TYR A 86 2.13 -2.89 -21.04
CA TYR A 86 1.86 -1.53 -21.49
C TYR A 86 1.72 -1.35 -23.00
N ALA A 87 1.92 -2.41 -23.79
CA ALA A 87 1.60 -2.39 -25.22
C ALA A 87 0.08 -2.39 -25.51
N GLY A 88 -0.78 -2.55 -24.50
CA GLY A 88 -2.24 -2.53 -24.63
C GLY A 88 -2.91 -1.33 -23.96
N ASP A 89 -4.17 -1.05 -24.31
CA ASP A 89 -4.96 0.10 -23.84
C ASP A 89 -5.72 -0.15 -22.52
N TRP A 90 -5.00 -0.48 -21.45
CA TRP A 90 -5.61 -0.68 -20.12
C TRP A 90 -5.21 0.42 -19.13
N ARG A 91 -6.00 0.54 -18.06
CA ARG A 91 -5.77 1.47 -16.95
C ARG A 91 -6.07 0.80 -15.62
N VAL A 92 -5.34 1.20 -14.58
CA VAL A 92 -5.65 0.88 -13.19
C VAL A 92 -6.86 1.72 -12.79
N LEU A 93 -7.94 1.06 -12.36
CA LEU A 93 -9.09 1.75 -11.80
C LEU A 93 -8.71 2.38 -10.45
N PRO A 94 -9.24 3.57 -10.11
CA PRO A 94 -9.10 4.09 -8.74
C PRO A 94 -9.78 3.15 -7.74
N ASP A 95 -9.16 3.00 -6.57
CA ASP A 95 -9.72 2.29 -5.41
C ASP A 95 -11.06 2.91 -4.93
#